data_AF-A0A1C4DT94-F1
#
_entry.id   AF-A0A1C4DT94-F1
#
_cell.length_a   1.000
_cell.length_b   1.000
_cell.length_c   1.000
_cell.angle_alpha   90.00
_cell.angle_beta   90.00
_cell.angle_gamma   90.00
#
_symmetry.space_group_name_H-M   'P 1'
#
loop_
_entity.id
_entity.type
_entity.pdbx_description
1 polymer ?
#
loop_
_entity_poly.entity_id
_entity_poly.type
_entity_poly.pdbx_seq_one_letter_code
_entity_poly.pdbx_strand_id
1 'polypeptide(L)'
;MNAKDARIKILNTQDKHCKNCEYRYQQLDHCYSNCAIGKELVKLGLFLGGKEAVQNRKRKTKEEWDSICVKAAAMREDGMTYAAIARYFGIADGKNVSGQMKKRGLA
;
A
#
# COMPACT_ATOMS: atom_id res chain seq x y z
N MET A 1 14.80 -4.71 24.99
CA MET A 1 13.34 -4.90 24.94
C MET A 1 13.09 -6.30 24.41
N ASN A 2 12.32 -7.12 25.13
CA ASN A 2 11.95 -8.46 24.67
C ASN A 2 10.56 -8.45 23.98
N ALA A 3 10.12 -9.58 23.45
CA ALA A 3 8.82 -9.68 22.75
C ALA A 3 7.61 -9.40 23.67
N LYS A 4 7.69 -9.74 24.97
CA LYS A 4 6.64 -9.46 25.95
C LYS A 4 6.53 -7.96 26.21
N ASP A 5 7.65 -7.29 26.43
CA ASP A 5 7.73 -5.85 26.65
C ASP A 5 7.18 -5.08 25.44
N ALA A 6 7.53 -5.52 24.23
CA ALA A 6 7.04 -4.90 23.00
C ALA A 6 5.51 -5.01 22.86
N ARG A 7 4.92 -6.17 23.20
CA ARG A 7 3.47 -6.35 23.20
C ARG A 7 2.77 -5.47 24.24
N ILE A 8 3.32 -5.39 25.46
CA ILE A 8 2.78 -4.51 26.51
C ILE A 8 2.86 -3.04 26.05
N LYS A 9 3.96 -2.65 25.42
CA LYS A 9 4.13 -1.30 24.88
C LYS A 9 3.07 -0.98 23.81
N ILE A 10 2.82 -1.90 22.89
CA ILE A 10 1.77 -1.75 21.87
C ILE A 10 0.41 -1.51 22.53
N LEU A 11 0.03 -2.35 23.50
CA LEU A 11 -1.27 -2.24 24.18
C LEU A 11 -1.41 -0.91 24.91
N ASN A 12 -0.41 -0.53 25.72
CA ASN A 12 -0.42 0.73 26.47
C ASN A 12 -0.51 1.95 25.53
N THR A 13 0.25 1.92 24.42
CA THR A 13 0.23 3.00 23.43
C THR A 13 -1.13 3.09 22.72
N GLN A 14 -1.74 1.96 22.36
CA GLN A 14 -3.07 1.93 21.76
C GLN A 14 -4.15 2.41 22.71
N ASP A 15 -4.12 2.00 23.98
CA ASP A 15 -5.10 2.43 24.97
C ASP A 15 -4.99 3.93 25.29
N LYS A 16 -3.77 4.45 25.37
CA LYS A 16 -3.53 5.86 25.66
C LYS A 16 -3.85 6.78 24.48
N HIS A 17 -3.49 6.40 23.26
CA HIS A 17 -3.50 7.31 22.10
C HIS A 17 -4.51 6.93 21.03
N CYS A 18 -4.93 5.67 20.94
CA CYS A 18 -5.80 5.20 19.86
C CYS A 18 -7.24 4.95 20.33
N LYS A 19 -7.50 4.72 21.62
CA LYS A 19 -8.83 4.34 22.16
C LYS A 19 -9.99 5.21 21.67
N ASN A 20 -9.80 6.53 21.66
CA ASN A 20 -10.80 7.51 21.20
C ASN A 20 -10.34 8.28 19.95
N CYS A 21 -9.40 7.73 19.18
CA CYS A 21 -8.90 8.37 17.97
C CYS A 21 -9.89 8.17 16.82
N GLU A 22 -10.36 9.26 16.23
CA GLU A 22 -11.30 9.27 15.09
C GLU A 22 -10.78 8.46 13.89
N TYR A 23 -9.46 8.45 13.68
CA TYR A 23 -8.83 7.75 12.57
C TYR A 23 -8.65 6.25 12.80
N ARG A 24 -8.82 5.74 14.03
CA ARG A 24 -8.55 4.33 14.39
C ARG A 24 -9.33 3.35 13.53
N TYR A 25 -10.58 3.66 13.24
CA TYR A 25 -11.50 2.76 12.51
C TYR A 25 -11.82 3.24 11.09
N GLN A 26 -11.57 4.51 10.78
CA GLN A 26 -12.01 5.12 9.51
C GLN A 26 -10.90 5.24 8.48
N GLN A 27 -9.66 5.55 8.88
CA GLN A 27 -8.57 5.84 7.95
C GLN A 27 -7.25 5.21 8.41
N LEU A 28 -7.15 3.89 8.29
CA LEU A 28 -5.94 3.15 8.63
C LEU A 28 -4.70 3.62 7.85
N ASP A 29 -4.88 4.11 6.62
CA ASP A 29 -3.82 4.69 5.79
C ASP A 29 -3.21 5.96 6.42
N HIS A 30 -4.02 6.76 7.14
CA HIS A 30 -3.56 7.93 7.89
C HIS A 30 -2.68 7.51 9.07
N CYS A 31 -3.10 6.49 9.83
CA CYS A 31 -2.32 5.95 10.93
C CYS A 31 -0.95 5.43 10.48
N TYR A 32 -0.89 4.83 9.30
CA TYR A 32 0.35 4.32 8.74
C TYR A 32 1.28 5.44 8.22
N SER A 33 0.72 6.42 7.52
CA SER A 33 1.52 7.40 6.74
C SER A 33 1.80 8.71 7.50
N ASN A 34 0.82 9.18 8.28
CA ASN A 34 0.79 10.55 8.81
C ASN A 34 0.75 10.59 10.36
N CYS A 35 0.55 9.46 11.03
CA CYS A 35 0.52 9.40 12.48
C CYS A 35 1.86 8.91 13.07
N ALA A 36 2.46 9.71 13.96
CA ALA A 36 3.69 9.32 14.67
C ALA A 36 3.48 8.05 15.53
N ILE A 37 2.33 7.96 16.22
CA ILE A 37 1.97 6.79 17.03
C ILE A 37 1.84 5.55 16.16
N GLY A 38 1.13 5.66 15.03
CA GLY A 38 0.96 4.53 14.11
C GLY A 38 2.29 4.04 13.52
N LYS A 39 3.22 4.95 13.18
CA LYS A 39 4.59 4.60 12.76
C LYS A 39 5.36 3.84 13.84
N GLU A 40 5.21 4.23 15.11
CA GLU A 40 5.84 3.51 16.23
C GLU A 40 5.24 2.11 16.41
N LEU A 41 3.90 1.98 16.33
CA LEU A 41 3.23 0.68 16.41
C LEU A 41 3.65 -0.26 15.28
N VAL A 42 3.83 0.24 14.06
CA VAL A 42 4.35 -0.54 12.93
C VAL A 42 5.76 -1.08 13.24
N LYS A 43 6.67 -0.24 13.77
CA LYS A 43 8.02 -0.68 14.14
C LYS A 43 7.99 -1.79 15.20
N LEU A 44 7.12 -1.66 16.20
CA LEU A 44 6.95 -2.69 17.23
C LEU A 44 6.34 -3.97 16.66
N GLY A 45 5.39 -3.86 15.73
CA GLY A 45 4.82 -5.00 15.01
C GLY A 45 5.86 -5.75 14.19
N LEU A 46 6.73 -5.03 13.48
CA LEU A 46 7.86 -5.59 12.74
C LEU A 46 8.85 -6.33 13.65
N PHE A 47 9.19 -5.71 14.78
CA PHE A 47 10.06 -6.33 15.79
C PHE A 47 9.49 -7.65 16.33
N LEU A 48 8.16 -7.80 16.37
CA LEU A 48 7.47 -9.02 16.78
C LEU A 48 7.35 -10.08 15.67
N GLY A 49 8.03 -9.89 14.52
CA GLY A 49 7.94 -10.79 13.37
C GLY A 49 6.73 -10.52 12.47
N GLY A 50 6.04 -9.39 12.66
CA GLY A 50 5.04 -8.91 11.72
C GLY A 50 5.69 -8.62 10.37
N LYS A 51 5.02 -9.04 9.28
CA LYS A 51 5.46 -8.65 7.94
C LYS A 51 5.23 -7.16 7.76
N GLU A 52 6.20 -6.48 7.16
CA GLU A 52 6.04 -5.08 6.76
C GLU A 52 4.83 -5.01 5.82
N ALA A 53 3.68 -4.52 6.30
CA ALA A 53 2.47 -4.31 5.46
C ALA A 53 2.74 -3.37 4.26
N VAL A 54 3.93 -2.77 4.26
CA VAL A 54 4.48 -1.73 3.39
C VAL A 54 5.16 -2.32 2.16
N GLN A 55 5.70 -3.54 2.24
CA GLN A 55 6.49 -4.08 1.14
C GLN A 55 5.67 -4.58 -0.05
N ASN A 56 4.33 -4.59 0.01
CA ASN A 56 3.54 -5.03 -1.15
C ASN A 56 2.30 -4.21 -1.49
N ARG A 57 2.05 -3.07 -0.83
CA ARG A 57 0.96 -2.16 -1.22
C ARG A 57 1.34 -0.69 -1.06
N LYS A 58 2.48 -0.26 -1.61
CA LYS A 58 2.53 1.12 -2.13
C LYS A 58 1.46 1.20 -3.21
N ARG A 59 0.25 1.62 -2.83
CA ARG A 59 -0.80 1.93 -3.78
C ARG A 59 -0.22 3.00 -4.69
N LYS A 60 -0.04 2.65 -5.97
CA LYS A 60 0.43 3.60 -6.96
C LYS A 60 -0.51 4.81 -6.94
N THR A 61 0.05 6.02 -6.88
CA THR A 61 -0.75 7.26 -6.91
C THR A 61 -1.46 7.39 -8.24
N LYS A 62 -2.37 8.37 -8.36
CA LYS A 62 -3.05 8.63 -9.62
C LYS A 62 -2.03 8.96 -10.73
N GLU A 63 -1.04 9.79 -10.42
CA GLU A 63 0.00 10.25 -11.34
C GLU A 63 0.91 9.10 -11.77
N GLU A 64 1.27 8.19 -10.85
CA GLU A 64 2.02 6.99 -11.18
C GLU A 64 1.23 6.08 -12.13
N TRP A 65 -0.07 5.91 -11.89
CA TRP A 65 -0.94 5.16 -12.80
C TRP A 65 -1.11 5.85 -14.15
N ASP A 66 -1.20 7.18 -14.20
CA ASP A 66 -1.30 7.93 -15.45
C ASP A 66 -0.06 7.66 -16.33
N SER A 67 1.14 7.75 -15.75
CA SER A 67 2.40 7.44 -16.43
C SER A 67 2.48 5.98 -16.91
N ILE A 68 2.04 5.04 -16.08
CA ILE A 68 2.00 3.61 -16.43
C ILE A 68 1.02 3.37 -17.57
N CYS A 69 -0.18 3.96 -17.52
CA CYS A 69 -1.21 3.76 -18.54
C CYS A 69 -0.82 4.34 -19.90
N VAL A 70 -0.15 5.49 -19.94
CA VAL A 70 0.39 6.06 -21.19
C VAL A 70 1.42 5.11 -21.82
N LYS A 71 2.38 4.60 -21.02
CA LYS A 71 3.38 3.64 -21.51
C LYS A 71 2.74 2.31 -21.92
N ALA A 72 1.76 1.85 -21.16
CA ALA A 72 1.02 0.64 -21.46
C ALA A 72 0.22 0.75 -22.77
N ALA A 73 -0.32 1.93 -23.10
CA ALA A 73 -0.99 2.18 -24.38
C ALA A 73 -0.01 2.02 -25.56
N ALA A 74 1.17 2.65 -25.50
CA ALA A 74 2.20 2.47 -26.53
C ALA A 74 2.62 0.98 -26.66
N MET A 75 2.84 0.29 -25.55
CA MET A 75 3.14 -1.15 -25.57
C MET A 75 2.01 -2.01 -26.17
N ARG A 76 0.74 -1.57 -26.05
CA ARG A 76 -0.40 -2.25 -26.67
C ARG A 76 -0.44 -2.03 -28.18
N GLU A 77 -0.07 -0.84 -28.65
CA GLU A 77 0.10 -0.53 -30.07
C GLU A 77 1.22 -1.39 -30.69
N ASP A 78 2.30 -1.62 -29.93
CA ASP A 78 3.38 -2.55 -30.29
C ASP A 78 3.00 -4.05 -30.18
N GLY A 79 1.73 -4.36 -29.87
CA GLY A 79 1.18 -5.71 -29.84
C GLY A 79 1.39 -6.49 -28.53
N MET A 80 1.94 -5.88 -27.47
CA MET A 80 2.13 -6.58 -26.19
C MET A 80 0.80 -6.91 -25.51
N THR A 81 0.72 -8.04 -24.83
CA THR A 81 -0.47 -8.40 -24.03
C THR A 81 -0.49 -7.68 -22.69
N TYR A 82 -1.67 -7.46 -22.10
CA TYR A 82 -1.79 -6.89 -20.76
C TYR A 82 -1.04 -7.70 -19.68
N ALA A 83 -0.91 -9.02 -19.87
CA ALA A 83 -0.14 -9.88 -18.98
C ALA A 83 1.37 -9.67 -19.09
N ALA A 84 1.89 -9.36 -20.28
CA ALA A 84 3.29 -8.99 -20.48
C ALA A 84 3.58 -7.59 -19.90
N ILE A 85 2.68 -6.64 -20.14
CA ILE A 85 2.77 -5.27 -19.61
C ILE A 85 2.73 -5.27 -18.08
N ALA A 86 1.84 -6.05 -17.47
CA ALA A 86 1.78 -6.17 -16.01
C ALA A 86 3.10 -6.70 -15.42
N ARG A 87 3.70 -7.71 -16.05
CA ARG A 87 5.02 -8.23 -15.67
C ARG A 87 6.10 -7.17 -15.79
N TYR A 88 6.11 -6.39 -16.87
CA TYR A 88 7.06 -5.28 -17.07
C TYR A 88 6.99 -4.23 -15.95
N PHE A 89 5.78 -3.87 -15.50
CA PHE A 89 5.57 -2.86 -14.44
C PHE A 89 5.54 -3.44 -13.01
N GLY A 90 5.84 -4.73 -12.82
CA GLY A 90 5.76 -5.39 -11.52
C GLY A 90 4.35 -5.36 -10.91
N ILE A 91 3.32 -5.43 -11.76
CA ILE A 91 1.91 -5.47 -11.38
C ILE A 91 1.44 -6.93 -11.40
N ALA A 92 0.73 -7.35 -10.35
CA ALA A 92 0.37 -8.75 -10.15
C ALA A 92 -0.57 -9.33 -11.22
N ASP A 93 -1.41 -8.51 -11.87
CA ASP A 93 -2.40 -8.98 -12.85
C ASP A 93 -2.58 -7.96 -13.99
N GLY A 94 -2.66 -8.45 -15.22
CA GLY A 94 -3.00 -7.68 -16.42
C GLY A 94 -4.40 -7.06 -16.37
N LYS A 95 -5.35 -7.65 -15.64
CA LYS A 95 -6.67 -7.05 -15.39
C LYS A 95 -6.58 -5.73 -14.64
N ASN A 96 -5.58 -5.56 -13.77
CA ASN A 96 -5.36 -4.29 -13.08
C ASN A 96 -4.91 -3.21 -14.06
N VAL A 97 -4.04 -3.56 -15.02
CA VAL A 97 -3.57 -2.63 -16.05
C VAL A 97 -4.72 -2.22 -16.97
N SER A 98 -5.47 -3.19 -17.51
CA SER A 98 -6.58 -2.90 -18.42
C SER A 98 -7.70 -2.12 -17.74
N GLY A 99 -8.03 -2.43 -16.47
CA GLY A 99 -8.99 -1.67 -15.69
C GLY A 99 -8.56 -0.22 -15.43
N GLN A 100 -7.27 0.01 -15.18
CA GLN A 100 -6.74 1.37 -14.97
C GLN A 100 -6.64 2.17 -16.28
N MET A 101 -6.39 1.51 -17.41
CA MET A 101 -6.40 2.16 -18.72
C MET A 101 -7.82 2.53 -19.16
N LYS A 102 -8.83 1.66 -18.92
CA LYS A 102 -10.24 1.99 -19.20
C LYS A 102 -10.72 3.22 -18.44
N LYS A 103 -10.35 3.37 -17.16
CA LYS A 103 -10.65 4.56 -16.36
C LYS A 103 -10.09 5.86 -16.93
N ARG A 104 -9.11 5.77 -17.83
CA ARG A 104 -8.41 6.88 -18.47
C ARG A 104 -8.72 7.01 -19.95
N GLY A 105 -9.61 6.17 -20.50
CA GLY A 105 -9.94 6.17 -21.94
C GLY A 105 -8.82 5.69 -22.86
N LEU A 106 -7.89 4.88 -22.34
CA LEU A 106 -6.68 4.42 -23.06
C LEU A 106 -6.73 2.93 -23.47
N ALA A 107 -7.88 2.27 -23.31
CA ALA A 107 -8.03 0.82 -23.50
C ALA A 107 -9.11 0.47 -24.52
#